data_AF-A0A4P6HHP3-F1
#
_entry.id   AF-A0A4P6HHP3-F1
#
_cell.length_a   1.000
_cell.length_b   1.000
_cell.length_c   1.000
_cell.angle_alpha   90.00
_cell.angle_beta   90.00
_cell.angle_gamma   90.00
#
_symmetry.space_group_name_H-M   'P 1'
#
loop_
_entity.id
_entity.type
_entity.pdbx_description
1 polymer ?
#
loop_
_entity_poly.entity_id
_entity_poly.type
_entity_poly.pdbx_seq_one_letter_code
_entity_poly.pdbx_strand_id
1 'polypeptide(L)'
;MNRWGMGTMLYRATICYGLLAIVYDAILIESFCDRLIPERLALAVGGVLLALGFVVYALGTFSVYKAIDAGQLATRGIFAVVRHPLYAAWIWCIVPGLALMQGTLLALLTPVVAGVFYWLCIPHEEVWLLSRFGEQYRQYCRRVGGIVPKLRRWGLPQAG
;
A
#
# COMPACT_ATOMS: atom_id res chain seq x y z
N MET A 1 -7.56 -2.32 -19.14
CA MET A 1 -6.23 -2.03 -18.55
C MET A 1 -5.19 -2.78 -19.34
N ASN A 2 -4.07 -2.13 -19.68
CA ASN A 2 -2.84 -2.86 -20.01
C ASN A 2 -2.47 -3.68 -18.76
N ARG A 3 -1.82 -4.84 -18.92
CA ARG A 3 -1.40 -5.74 -17.81
C ARG A 3 -0.63 -5.05 -16.67
N TRP A 4 -0.22 -3.80 -16.86
CA TRP A 4 0.66 -3.00 -16.02
C TRP A 4 -0.06 -1.96 -15.15
N GLY A 5 -1.37 -1.69 -15.32
CA GLY A 5 -2.19 -0.82 -14.45
C GLY A 5 -1.61 0.57 -14.14
N MET A 6 -2.29 1.34 -13.26
CA MET A 6 -1.72 2.58 -12.70
C MET A 6 -0.70 2.32 -11.58
N GLY A 7 -0.75 1.14 -10.95
CA GLY A 7 0.17 0.75 -9.88
C GLY A 7 1.65 0.80 -10.29
N THR A 8 1.99 0.48 -11.54
CA THR A 8 3.39 0.56 -12.02
C THR A 8 3.95 1.97 -12.08
N MET A 9 3.13 2.97 -12.42
CA MET A 9 3.55 4.37 -12.39
C MET A 9 3.91 4.79 -10.96
N LEU A 10 3.14 4.31 -10.00
CA LEU A 10 3.33 4.65 -8.60
C LEU A 10 4.55 3.93 -7.99
N TYR A 11 4.77 2.65 -8.29
CA TYR A 11 6.02 1.97 -7.89
C TYR A 11 7.24 2.73 -8.37
N ARG A 12 7.23 3.19 -9.63
CA ARG A 12 8.36 3.95 -10.19
C ARG A 12 8.57 5.28 -9.47
N ALA A 13 7.50 6.02 -9.19
CA ALA A 13 7.61 7.31 -8.48
C ALA A 13 8.14 7.13 -7.04
N THR A 14 7.64 6.14 -6.31
CA THR A 14 8.11 5.88 -4.93
C THR A 14 9.53 5.33 -4.90
N ILE A 15 9.91 4.46 -5.85
CA ILE A 15 11.29 3.97 -5.97
C ILE A 15 12.23 5.14 -6.30
N CYS A 16 11.87 6.01 -7.25
CA CYS A 16 12.68 7.19 -7.56
C CYS A 16 12.86 8.08 -6.32
N TYR A 17 11.79 8.36 -5.57
CA TYR A 17 11.91 9.13 -4.33
C TYR A 17 12.78 8.42 -3.28
N GLY A 18 12.60 7.11 -3.07
CA GLY A 18 13.41 6.34 -2.13
C GLY A 18 14.90 6.34 -2.50
N LEU A 19 15.21 6.18 -3.78
CA LEU A 19 16.59 6.28 -4.29
C LEU A 19 17.16 7.69 -4.10
N LEU A 20 16.37 8.73 -4.39
CA LEU A 20 16.78 10.12 -4.14
C LEU A 20 17.02 10.38 -2.65
N ALA A 21 16.19 9.84 -1.76
CA ALA A 21 16.39 9.94 -0.32
C ALA A 21 17.66 9.22 0.13
N ILE A 22 17.96 8.04 -0.42
CA ILE A 22 19.22 7.29 -0.14
C ILE A 22 20.44 8.08 -0.64
N VAL A 23 20.39 8.61 -1.86
CA VAL A 23 21.48 9.41 -2.44
C VAL A 23 21.68 10.71 -1.65
N TYR A 24 20.58 11.37 -1.27
CA TYR A 24 20.62 12.56 -0.42
C TYR A 24 21.29 12.25 0.91
N ASP A 25 20.90 11.17 1.59
CA ASP A 25 21.51 10.76 2.86
C ASP A 25 23.01 10.46 2.71
N ALA A 26 23.38 9.70 1.68
CA ALA A 26 24.76 9.29 1.44
C ALA A 26 25.69 10.47 1.13
N ILE A 27 25.18 11.53 0.50
CA ILE A 27 26.01 12.69 0.10
C ILE A 27 25.96 13.82 1.14
N LEU A 28 24.80 14.07 1.76
CA LEU A 28 24.56 15.27 2.56
C LEU A 28 24.39 14.98 4.06
N ILE A 29 23.86 13.81 4.45
CA ILE A 29 23.58 13.45 5.85
C ILE A 29 24.67 12.62 6.52
N GLU A 30 25.62 12.00 5.79
CA GLU A 30 26.87 11.52 6.42
C GLU A 30 27.57 12.61 7.25
N SER A 31 27.32 13.89 6.95
CA SER A 31 27.80 15.04 7.72
C SER A 31 26.95 15.42 8.95
N PHE A 32 25.72 14.88 9.11
CA PHE A 32 24.72 15.33 10.10
C PHE A 32 24.05 14.22 10.95
N CYS A 33 24.28 12.92 10.70
CA CYS A 33 23.70 11.72 11.36
C CYS A 33 22.83 11.90 12.64
N ASP A 34 21.51 11.94 12.47
CA ASP A 34 20.51 11.75 13.55
C ASP A 34 19.84 10.36 13.43
N ARG A 35 20.19 9.42 14.32
CA ARG A 35 19.41 8.18 14.52
C ARG A 35 18.39 8.40 15.65
N LEU A 36 17.11 8.50 15.30
CA LEU A 36 16.04 8.64 16.28
C LEU A 36 15.72 7.30 17.00
N ILE A 37 15.93 6.17 16.32
CA ILE A 37 15.57 4.82 16.78
C ILE A 37 16.83 3.95 16.87
N PRO A 38 16.98 3.09 17.91
CA PRO A 38 18.07 2.14 17.97
C PRO A 38 18.11 1.22 16.75
N GLU A 39 19.29 1.09 16.14
CA GLU A 39 19.50 0.35 14.88
C GLU A 39 18.93 -1.07 14.91
N ARG A 40 19.17 -1.82 16.00
CA ARG A 40 18.67 -3.19 16.13
C ARG A 40 17.14 -3.27 16.10
N LEU A 41 16.48 -2.32 16.76
CA LEU A 41 15.02 -2.25 16.77
C LEU A 41 14.49 -1.85 15.40
N ALA A 42 15.13 -0.86 14.77
CA ALA A 42 14.77 -0.39 13.44
C ALA A 42 14.89 -1.50 12.38
N LEU A 43 15.99 -2.26 12.41
CA LEU A 43 16.21 -3.43 11.54
C LEU A 43 15.19 -4.55 11.81
N ALA A 44 14.91 -4.87 13.07
CA ALA A 44 13.96 -5.92 13.42
C ALA A 44 12.53 -5.57 12.96
N VAL A 45 12.05 -4.37 13.31
CA VAL A 45 10.70 -3.92 12.92
C VAL A 45 10.61 -3.73 11.41
N GLY A 46 11.61 -3.10 10.80
CA GLY A 46 11.66 -2.88 9.37
C GLY A 46 11.67 -4.18 8.56
N GLY A 47 12.45 -5.17 9.01
CA GLY A 47 12.49 -6.51 8.41
C GLY A 47 11.14 -7.24 8.50
N VAL A 48 10.48 -7.19 9.67
CA VAL A 48 9.15 -7.79 9.84
C VAL A 48 8.12 -7.13 8.93
N LEU A 49 8.12 -5.79 8.85
CA LEU A 49 7.23 -5.05 7.97
C LEU A 49 7.47 -5.39 6.50
N LEU A 50 8.74 -5.48 6.07
CA LEU A 50 9.05 -5.87 4.69
C LEU A 50 8.56 -7.28 4.38
N ALA A 51 8.85 -8.25 5.25
CA ALA A 51 8.40 -9.62 5.05
C ALA A 51 6.87 -9.70 4.92
N LEU A 52 6.14 -9.05 5.83
CA LEU A 52 4.68 -8.98 5.80
C LEU A 52 4.19 -8.30 4.50
N GLY A 53 4.79 -7.17 4.15
CA GLY A 53 4.46 -6.41 2.95
C GLY A 53 4.62 -7.24 1.69
N PHE A 54 5.75 -7.95 1.53
CA PHE A 54 5.97 -8.83 0.38
C PHE A 54 4.99 -9.99 0.32
N VAL A 55 4.64 -10.59 1.46
CA VAL A 55 3.63 -11.66 1.51
C VAL A 55 2.27 -11.14 1.03
N VAL A 56 1.79 -10.02 1.58
CA VAL A 56 0.50 -9.43 1.17
C VAL A 56 0.54 -9.04 -0.32
N TYR A 57 1.66 -8.47 -0.77
CA TYR A 57 1.86 -8.07 -2.16
C TYR A 57 1.81 -9.26 -3.13
N ALA A 58 2.51 -10.35 -2.80
CA ALA A 58 2.53 -11.57 -3.62
C ALA A 58 1.14 -12.22 -3.70
N LEU A 59 0.47 -12.38 -2.56
CA LEU A 59 -0.90 -12.93 -2.50
C LEU A 59 -1.89 -12.07 -3.28
N GLY A 60 -1.70 -10.75 -3.24
CA GLY A 60 -2.57 -9.80 -3.92
C GLY A 60 -2.39 -9.86 -5.42
N THR A 61 -1.14 -9.80 -5.86
CA THR A 61 -0.76 -9.96 -7.26
C THR A 61 -1.33 -11.25 -7.83
N PHE A 62 -1.14 -12.39 -7.14
CA PHE A 62 -1.71 -13.67 -7.56
C PHE A 62 -3.25 -13.63 -7.69
N SER A 63 -3.94 -13.04 -6.71
CA SER A 63 -5.39 -12.91 -6.73
C SER A 63 -5.89 -12.01 -7.86
N VAL A 64 -5.16 -10.93 -8.17
CA VAL A 64 -5.47 -10.01 -9.27
C VAL A 64 -5.30 -10.71 -10.61
N TYR A 65 -4.16 -11.37 -10.85
CA TYR A 65 -3.92 -12.08 -12.11
C TYR A 65 -4.98 -13.14 -12.35
N LYS A 66 -5.29 -13.96 -11.33
CA LYS A 66 -6.36 -14.96 -11.42
C LYS A 66 -7.72 -14.34 -11.75
N ALA A 67 -8.04 -13.18 -11.17
CA ALA A 67 -9.31 -12.49 -11.43
C ALA A 67 -9.35 -11.88 -12.84
N ILE A 68 -8.24 -11.31 -13.31
CA ILE A 68 -8.10 -10.78 -14.68
C ILE A 68 -8.28 -11.91 -15.70
N ASP A 69 -7.59 -13.03 -15.53
CA ASP A 69 -7.68 -14.18 -16.44
C ASP A 69 -9.10 -14.77 -16.47
N ALA A 70 -9.81 -14.74 -15.35
CA ALA A 70 -11.20 -15.16 -15.25
C ALA A 70 -12.21 -14.08 -15.70
N GLY A 71 -11.77 -12.85 -16.00
CA GLY A 71 -12.65 -11.72 -16.32
C GLY A 71 -13.57 -11.27 -15.17
N GLN A 72 -13.19 -11.54 -13.92
CA GLN A 72 -14.01 -11.32 -12.73
C GLN A 72 -13.41 -10.27 -11.78
N LEU A 73 -14.24 -9.77 -10.86
CA LEU A 73 -13.79 -8.87 -9.79
C LEU A 73 -13.17 -9.68 -8.64
N ALA A 74 -11.93 -9.36 -8.29
CA ALA A 74 -11.26 -9.92 -7.11
C ALA A 74 -11.92 -9.40 -5.82
N THR A 75 -12.55 -10.31 -5.05
CA THR A 75 -13.28 -9.97 -3.81
C THR A 75 -13.02 -10.93 -2.64
N ARG A 76 -12.20 -11.97 -2.86
CA ARG A 76 -11.94 -13.05 -1.89
C ARG A 76 -10.50 -12.99 -1.38
N GLY A 77 -10.21 -13.72 -0.31
CA GLY A 77 -8.89 -13.75 0.30
C GLY A 77 -8.52 -12.39 0.85
N ILE A 78 -7.34 -11.87 0.50
CA ILE A 78 -6.90 -10.56 0.99
C ILE A 78 -7.77 -9.39 0.52
N PHE A 79 -8.46 -9.54 -0.62
CA PHE A 79 -9.42 -8.57 -1.13
C PHE A 79 -10.71 -8.54 -0.28
N ALA A 80 -10.98 -9.54 0.55
CA ALA A 80 -12.09 -9.46 1.50
C ALA A 80 -11.80 -8.52 2.69
N VAL A 81 -10.53 -8.19 2.93
CA VAL A 81 -10.07 -7.34 4.05
C VAL A 81 -10.00 -5.88 3.63
N VAL A 82 -9.34 -5.62 2.49
CA VAL A 82 -9.17 -4.29 1.90
C VAL A 82 -9.32 -4.37 0.37
N ARG A 83 -9.88 -3.33 -0.25
CA ARG A 83 -10.10 -3.30 -1.70
C ARG A 83 -8.81 -3.16 -2.49
N HIS A 84 -7.82 -2.50 -1.90
CA HIS A 84 -6.55 -2.17 -2.54
C HIS A 84 -5.36 -2.76 -1.76
N PRO A 85 -5.24 -4.10 -1.64
CA PRO A 85 -4.24 -4.73 -0.79
C PRO A 85 -2.80 -4.51 -1.25
N LEU A 86 -2.55 -4.37 -2.55
CA LEU A 86 -1.22 -4.08 -3.08
C LEU A 86 -0.74 -2.70 -2.60
N TYR A 87 -1.63 -1.71 -2.67
CA TYR A 87 -1.35 -0.36 -2.17
C TYR A 87 -1.21 -0.37 -0.64
N ALA A 88 -2.06 -1.11 0.07
CA ALA A 88 -1.93 -1.26 1.51
C ALA A 88 -0.59 -1.88 1.92
N ALA A 89 -0.13 -2.93 1.23
CA ALA A 89 1.18 -3.54 1.46
C ALA A 89 2.32 -2.55 1.23
N TRP A 90 2.25 -1.76 0.17
CA TRP A 90 3.28 -0.77 -0.14
C TRP A 90 3.32 0.36 0.90
N ILE A 91 2.18 0.95 1.22
CA ILE A 91 2.06 2.13 2.11
C ILE A 91 2.36 1.78 3.56
N TRP A 92 1.80 0.67 4.05
CA TRP A 92 1.82 0.37 5.49
C TRP A 92 2.98 -0.53 5.90
N CYS A 93 3.59 -1.26 4.95
CA CYS A 93 4.59 -2.27 5.26
C CYS A 93 5.91 -2.02 4.54
N ILE A 94 5.91 -2.02 3.20
CA ILE A 94 7.18 -1.98 2.43
C ILE A 94 7.89 -0.63 2.59
N VAL A 95 7.19 0.47 2.32
CA VAL A 95 7.78 1.82 2.42
C VAL A 95 8.21 2.15 3.85
N PRO A 96 7.38 1.97 4.90
CA PRO A 96 7.80 2.17 6.27
C PRO A 96 8.93 1.23 6.70
N GLY A 97 8.93 -0.02 6.24
CA GLY A 97 9.96 -0.99 6.55
C GLY A 97 11.33 -0.58 6.01
N LEU A 98 11.40 -0.16 4.74
CA LEU A 98 12.61 0.42 4.15
C LEU A 98 13.05 1.69 4.87
N ALA A 99 12.09 2.58 5.18
CA ALA A 99 12.36 3.82 5.88
C ALA A 99 12.98 3.61 7.27
N LEU A 100 12.46 2.63 8.02
CA LEU A 100 13.00 2.26 9.33
C LEU A 100 14.41 1.68 9.23
N MET A 101 14.66 0.82 8.24
CA MET A 101 16.00 0.23 8.06
C MET A 101 17.05 1.28 7.66
N GLN A 102 16.65 2.33 6.94
CA GLN A 102 17.50 3.48 6.65
C GLN A 102 17.74 4.34 7.90
N GLY A 103 16.71 4.51 8.74
CA GLY A 103 16.85 5.06 10.09
C GLY A 103 16.97 6.59 10.16
N THR A 104 16.65 7.32 9.08
CA THR A 104 16.76 8.79 9.00
C THR A 104 15.39 9.47 8.95
N LEU A 105 15.34 10.73 9.36
CA LEU A 105 14.09 11.52 9.38
C LEU A 105 13.48 11.66 7.99
N LEU A 106 14.30 11.85 6.96
CA LEU A 106 13.84 11.97 5.57
C LEU A 106 13.20 10.67 5.09
N ALA A 107 13.81 9.53 5.43
CA ALA A 107 13.25 8.22 5.13
C ALA A 107 11.88 8.03 5.80
N LEU A 108 11.69 8.50 7.04
CA LEU A 108 10.40 8.44 7.75
C LEU A 108 9.30 9.31 7.14
N LEU A 109 9.61 10.26 6.25
CA LEU A 109 8.60 11.02 5.48
C LEU A 109 8.10 10.26 4.24
N THR A 110 8.83 9.24 3.78
CA THR A 110 8.45 8.42 2.61
C THR A 110 7.03 7.84 2.67
N PRO A 111 6.54 7.31 3.81
CA PRO A 111 5.16 6.83 3.93
C PRO A 111 4.11 7.92 3.69
N VAL A 112 4.39 9.16 4.09
CA VAL A 112 3.50 10.31 3.88
C VAL A 112 3.41 10.64 2.40
N VAL A 113 4.56 10.72 1.72
CA VAL A 113 4.64 10.96 0.28
C VAL A 113 3.90 9.85 -0.48
N ALA A 114 4.15 8.58 -0.12
CA ALA A 114 3.43 7.45 -0.69
C ALA A 114 1.91 7.62 -0.52
N GLY A 115 1.45 7.92 0.70
CA GLY A 115 0.03 8.15 1.00
C GLY A 115 -0.62 9.22 0.12
N VAL A 116 0.05 10.34 -0.13
CA VAL A 116 -0.43 11.41 -1.01
C VAL A 116 -0.56 10.92 -2.46
N PHE A 117 0.46 10.26 -3.00
CA PHE A 117 0.39 9.71 -4.37
C PHE A 117 -0.76 8.71 -4.54
N TYR A 118 -1.01 7.87 -3.53
CA TYR A 118 -2.12 6.93 -3.59
C TYR A 118 -3.50 7.59 -3.49
N TRP A 119 -3.64 8.68 -2.72
CA TRP A 119 -4.88 9.46 -2.68
C TRP A 119 -5.26 10.00 -4.06
N LEU A 120 -4.26 10.30 -4.90
CA LEU A 120 -4.47 10.71 -6.28
C LEU A 120 -4.81 9.53 -7.20
N CYS A 121 -4.19 8.36 -7.02
CA CYS A 121 -4.35 7.23 -7.96
C CYS A 121 -5.60 6.37 -7.71
N ILE A 122 -5.94 6.09 -6.45
CA ILE A 122 -7.06 5.20 -6.09
C ILE A 122 -8.38 5.61 -6.77
N PRO A 123 -8.78 6.90 -6.79
CA PRO A 123 -10.04 7.31 -7.42
C PRO A 123 -10.15 6.91 -8.89
N HIS A 124 -9.06 7.03 -9.66
CA HIS A 124 -9.07 6.64 -11.07
C HIS A 124 -9.30 5.13 -11.23
N GLU A 125 -8.70 4.30 -10.36
CA GLU A 125 -8.88 2.86 -10.39
C GLU A 125 -10.31 2.48 -9.97
N GLU A 126 -10.87 3.14 -8.95
CA GLU A 126 -12.24 2.89 -8.53
C GLU A 126 -13.26 3.29 -9.61
N VAL A 127 -13.04 4.37 -10.35
CA VAL A 127 -13.87 4.77 -11.49
C VAL A 127 -13.83 3.70 -12.59
N TRP A 128 -12.65 3.17 -12.90
CA TRP A 128 -12.50 2.10 -13.89
C TRP A 128 -13.16 0.78 -13.43
N LEU A 129 -12.99 0.40 -12.17
CA LEU A 129 -13.65 -0.78 -11.60
C LEU A 129 -15.17 -0.63 -11.59
N LEU A 130 -15.66 0.58 -11.29
CA LEU A 130 -17.09 0.89 -11.32
C LEU A 130 -17.66 0.84 -12.74
N SER A 131 -16.95 1.35 -13.74
CA SER A 131 -17.41 1.28 -15.13
C SER A 131 -17.39 -0.16 -15.68
N ARG A 132 -16.47 -1.01 -15.21
CA ARG A 132 -16.37 -2.40 -15.66
C ARG A 132 -17.34 -3.35 -14.96
N PHE A 133 -17.53 -3.22 -13.65
CA PHE A 133 -18.27 -4.18 -12.82
C PHE A 133 -19.56 -3.61 -12.19
N GLY A 134 -19.83 -2.31 -12.35
CA GLY A 134 -21.09 -1.69 -11.98
C GLY A 134 -21.52 -1.95 -10.54
N GLU A 135 -22.73 -2.49 -10.38
CA GLU A 135 -23.34 -2.74 -9.07
C GLU A 135 -22.55 -3.75 -8.22
N GLN A 136 -21.91 -4.73 -8.84
CA GLN A 136 -21.07 -5.70 -8.13
C GLN A 136 -19.93 -4.98 -7.37
N TYR A 137 -19.32 -3.97 -8.00
CA TYR A 137 -18.29 -3.16 -7.36
C TYR A 137 -18.86 -2.24 -6.27
N ARG A 138 -20.05 -1.65 -6.47
CA ARG A 138 -20.71 -0.84 -5.43
C ARG A 138 -21.00 -1.64 -4.17
N GLN A 139 -21.54 -2.85 -4.32
CA GLN A 139 -21.81 -3.75 -3.19
C GLN A 139 -20.52 -4.15 -2.46
N TYR A 140 -19.44 -4.37 -3.21
CA TYR A 140 -18.13 -4.62 -2.65
C TYR A 140 -17.60 -3.41 -1.85
N CYS A 141 -17.70 -2.20 -2.38
CA CYS A 141 -17.33 -0.95 -1.70
C CYS A 141 -18.11 -0.69 -0.41
N ARG A 142 -19.35 -1.19 -0.30
CA ARG A 142 -20.13 -1.11 0.95
C ARG A 142 -19.56 -2.02 2.04
N ARG A 143 -19.09 -3.22 1.68
CA ARG A 143 -18.63 -4.24 2.64
C ARG A 143 -17.16 -4.08 3.05
N VAL A 144 -16.29 -3.70 2.12
CA VAL A 144 -14.83 -3.72 2.32
C VAL A 144 -14.26 -2.30 2.28
N GLY A 145 -13.26 -1.99 3.11
CA GLY A 145 -12.59 -0.68 3.14
C GLY A 145 -11.56 -0.51 2.02
N GLY A 146 -11.07 0.71 1.77
CA GLY A 146 -10.12 1.00 0.68
C GLY A 146 -8.75 0.33 0.92
N ILE A 147 -7.85 1.04 1.62
CA ILE A 147 -6.54 0.54 2.05
C ILE A 147 -6.48 0.21 3.55
N VAL A 148 -7.49 0.64 4.31
CA VAL A 148 -7.68 0.32 5.73
C VAL A 148 -8.98 -0.49 5.84
N PRO A 149 -9.02 -1.56 6.64
CA PRO A 149 -10.23 -2.35 6.84
C PRO A 149 -11.37 -1.48 7.36
N LYS A 150 -12.60 -1.74 6.93
CA LYS A 150 -13.77 -1.15 7.59
C LYS A 150 -13.90 -1.77 8.97
N LEU A 151 -13.84 -0.95 10.00
CA LEU A 151 -14.36 -1.31 11.32
C LEU A 151 -15.86 -1.59 11.14
N ARG A 152 -16.22 -2.87 11.07
CA ARG A 152 -17.61 -3.30 11.08
C ARG A 152 -18.19 -2.77 12.40
N ARG A 153 -19.10 -1.81 12.34
CA ARG A 153 -19.83 -1.35 13.53
C ARG A 153 -20.43 -2.60 14.19
N TRP A 154 -19.87 -3.01 15.34
CA TRP A 154 -20.52 -4.00 16.20
C TRP A 154 -21.89 -3.44 16.57
N GLY A 155 -22.90 -4.31 16.49
CA GLY A 155 -24.30 -3.94 16.31
C GLY A 155 -24.83 -2.95 17.35
N LEU A 156 -25.06 -1.72 16.92
CA LEU A 156 -26.17 -0.96 17.48
C LEU A 156 -27.44 -1.54 16.83
N PRO A 157 -28.38 -2.11 17.61
CA PRO A 157 -29.65 -2.54 17.07
C PRO A 157 -30.31 -1.35 16.37
N GLN A 158 -30.80 -1.57 15.15
CA GLN A 158 -31.63 -0.57 14.49
C GLN A 158 -32.92 -0.49 15.31
N ALA A 159 -33.12 0.62 16.01
CA ALA A 159 -34.42 0.95 16.58
C ALA A 159 -35.40 1.07 15.41
N GLY A 160 -36.40 0.19 15.40
CA GLY A 160 -37.54 0.24 14.50
C GLY A 160 -38.50 1.36 14.84
#